data_AF-A0A4R9LUD2-F1
#
_entry.id   AF-A0A4R9LUD2-F1
#
_cell.length_a   1.000
_cell.length_b   1.000
_cell.length_c   1.000
_cell.angle_alpha   90.00
_cell.angle_beta   90.00
_cell.angle_gamma   90.00
#
_symmetry.space_group_name_H-M   'P 1'
#
loop_
_entity.id
_entity.type
_entity.pdbx_description
1 polymer ?
#
loop_
_entity_poly.entity_id
_entity_poly.type
_entity_poly.pdbx_seq_one_letter_code
_entity_poly.pdbx_strand_id
1 'polypeptide(L)'
;MYRKLVITTLIFMLCMKIFSQDQSTMKFQYLAGDSIKIPAPVGITNRLLGSTFDTNFKNQNDKAFEKGEIEIINEEQYISEINILDNEASLIANANFLGFINGNFSNLKDDRYALLSVYHISKTATYLPEGKPIDSADVFLKRIYYGWSIHYVISGNKSSFSSEAKMKLLSLSNILPTADISYTLGEFKLESRIKLVGLSNNQKVPTIISDPHEVNKYFQASQKEVPIFVEYETIKPLNTTRIDFESTKFKQGDYIIKYIKAEISNLKPSNNKSWDIFQELPDPFLQIFENGKIVFTSDKISNKLNPTFNIERKYSLKEGDLLQIGLYDHDMQNHDYIGDAWITYDELIQHEINKEIELNVRDGSGIKNIKIRLTPKDK
;
A
#
# COMPACT_ATOMS: atom_id res chain seq x y z
N MET A 1 -34.16 33.38 28.19
CA MET A 1 -33.16 33.52 27.10
C MET A 1 -31.89 32.81 27.57
N TYR A 2 -31.28 31.92 26.77
CA TYR A 2 -30.22 30.95 27.13
C TYR A 2 -30.64 29.65 27.85
N ARG A 3 -31.31 28.75 27.12
CA ARG A 3 -31.39 27.31 27.49
C ARG A 3 -31.58 26.36 26.29
N LYS A 4 -31.11 26.76 25.09
CA LYS A 4 -31.31 26.00 23.83
C LYS A 4 -30.03 25.76 23.01
N LEU A 5 -28.83 25.80 23.60
CA LEU A 5 -27.57 25.67 22.84
C LEU A 5 -26.62 24.54 23.32
N VAL A 6 -27.12 23.55 24.05
CA VAL A 6 -26.28 22.43 24.55
C VAL A 6 -26.75 21.05 24.06
N ILE A 7 -27.86 20.97 23.33
CA ILE A 7 -28.43 19.68 22.86
C ILE A 7 -27.99 19.32 21.43
N THR A 8 -27.43 20.25 20.66
CA THR A 8 -27.06 20.01 19.26
C THR A 8 -25.73 19.25 19.08
N THR A 9 -24.85 19.27 20.07
CA THR A 9 -23.53 18.61 19.98
C THR A 9 -23.57 17.14 20.40
N LEU A 10 -24.57 16.70 21.18
CA LEU A 10 -24.70 15.30 21.61
C LEU A 10 -25.48 14.42 20.62
N ILE A 11 -26.21 15.00 19.67
CA ILE A 11 -26.97 14.25 18.66
C ILE A 11 -26.08 13.85 17.46
N PHE A 12 -24.96 14.54 17.24
CA PHE A 12 -24.08 14.26 16.10
C PHE A 12 -23.15 13.06 16.30
N MET A 13 -22.84 12.68 17.55
CA MET A 13 -22.07 11.46 17.86
C MET A 13 -22.94 10.19 17.94
N LEU A 14 -24.28 10.33 18.05
CA LEU A 14 -25.19 9.18 18.13
C LEU A 14 -25.73 8.73 16.76
N CYS A 15 -25.66 9.57 15.72
CA CYS A 15 -26.12 9.23 14.37
C CYS A 15 -25.11 8.46 13.50
N MET A 16 -23.87 8.25 13.95
CA MET A 16 -22.90 7.40 13.24
C MET A 16 -23.01 5.91 13.60
N LYS A 17 -23.86 5.55 14.59
CA LYS A 17 -23.99 4.16 15.06
C LYS A 17 -25.21 3.41 14.52
N ILE A 18 -26.04 4.06 13.70
CA ILE A 18 -27.27 3.47 13.15
C ILE A 18 -27.27 3.76 11.65
N PHE A 19 -26.56 2.94 10.87
CA PHE A 19 -26.76 2.63 9.44
C PHE A 19 -25.44 2.08 8.85
N SER A 20 -25.07 0.86 9.24
CA SER A 20 -24.31 -0.04 8.36
C SER A 20 -24.98 -1.40 8.40
N GLN A 21 -25.89 -1.58 7.46
CA GLN A 21 -26.50 -2.86 7.16
C GLN A 21 -25.41 -3.70 6.47
N ASP A 22 -24.81 -4.61 7.24
CA ASP A 22 -24.23 -5.88 6.83
C ASP A 22 -23.54 -5.93 5.45
N GLN A 23 -22.52 -5.11 5.27
CA GLN A 23 -21.40 -5.48 4.41
C GLN A 23 -20.24 -5.77 5.35
N SER A 24 -19.64 -6.95 5.21
CA SER A 24 -18.43 -7.36 5.92
C SER A 24 -17.30 -6.38 5.56
N THR A 25 -17.24 -5.24 6.23
CA THR A 25 -16.16 -4.28 6.05
C THR A 25 -14.88 -5.00 6.46
N MET A 26 -13.95 -5.16 5.52
CA MET A 26 -12.65 -5.72 5.84
C MET A 26 -12.01 -4.81 6.89
N LYS A 27 -11.73 -5.41 8.06
CA LYS A 27 -11.08 -4.71 9.16
C LYS A 27 -9.58 -4.68 8.87
N PHE A 28 -9.01 -3.48 8.84
CA PHE A 28 -7.57 -3.30 8.96
C PHE A 28 -7.24 -3.09 10.44
N GLN A 29 -6.11 -3.61 10.89
CA GLN A 29 -5.68 -3.48 12.28
C GLN A 29 -4.23 -3.03 12.31
N TYR A 30 -3.98 -1.88 12.96
CA TYR A 30 -2.64 -1.58 13.44
C TYR A 30 -2.37 -2.43 14.67
N LEU A 31 -1.24 -3.12 14.72
CA LEU A 31 -0.76 -3.87 15.87
C LEU A 31 -0.05 -2.92 16.83
N ALA A 32 0.00 -3.27 18.12
CA ALA A 32 0.79 -2.51 19.08
C ALA A 32 2.26 -2.43 18.63
N GLY A 33 2.82 -1.22 18.66
CA GLY A 33 4.15 -0.89 18.14
C GLY A 33 4.17 -0.41 16.69
N ASP A 34 3.05 -0.48 15.97
CA ASP A 34 2.97 0.08 14.62
C ASP A 34 3.09 1.60 14.65
N SER A 35 3.82 2.13 13.67
CA SER A 35 4.02 3.58 13.47
C SER A 35 3.04 4.15 12.44
N ILE A 36 2.46 5.32 12.77
CA ILE A 36 1.62 6.11 11.88
C ILE A 36 2.28 7.47 11.68
N LYS A 37 2.79 7.72 10.48
CA LYS A 37 3.44 8.98 10.11
C LYS A 37 2.45 9.89 9.39
N ILE A 38 2.30 11.11 9.89
CA ILE A 38 1.43 12.14 9.32
C ILE A 38 2.18 13.44 9.09
N PRO A 39 1.84 14.24 8.07
CA PRO A 39 2.33 15.60 7.93
C PRO A 39 1.97 16.43 9.16
N ALA A 40 2.95 17.15 9.68
CA ALA A 40 2.76 17.94 10.89
C ALA A 40 1.81 19.13 10.62
N PRO A 41 0.75 19.35 11.42
CA PRO A 41 0.12 20.67 11.46
C PRO A 41 1.13 21.73 11.92
N VAL A 42 1.00 22.94 11.38
CA VAL A 42 1.80 24.09 11.79
C VAL A 42 1.59 24.35 13.28
N GLY A 43 2.68 24.44 14.05
CA GLY A 43 2.64 24.82 15.47
C GLY A 43 2.90 23.70 16.49
N ILE A 44 3.31 22.50 16.06
CA ILE A 44 3.75 21.44 16.98
C ILE A 44 5.08 21.83 17.65
N THR A 45 5.21 21.54 18.94
CA THR A 45 6.43 21.77 19.73
C THR A 45 6.90 20.47 20.36
N ASN A 46 8.18 20.40 20.75
CA ASN A 46 8.75 19.26 21.47
C ASN A 46 8.06 18.98 22.81
N ARG A 47 7.33 19.94 23.39
CA ARG A 47 6.52 19.75 24.61
C ARG A 47 5.36 18.78 24.43
N LEU A 48 4.95 18.50 23.19
CA LEU A 48 3.88 17.56 22.86
C LEU A 48 4.38 16.11 22.72
N LEU A 49 5.70 15.86 22.80
CA LEU A 49 6.27 14.52 22.83
C LEU A 49 5.86 13.81 24.11
N GLY A 50 5.39 12.56 23.97
CA GLY A 50 4.84 11.79 25.09
C GLY A 50 3.40 12.18 25.49
N SER A 51 2.74 13.08 24.78
CA SER A 51 1.29 13.28 24.89
C SER A 51 0.52 12.17 24.16
N THR A 52 -0.63 11.77 24.71
CA THR A 52 -1.64 10.98 24.02
C THR A 52 -2.34 11.85 22.99
N PHE A 53 -2.76 11.21 21.92
CA PHE A 53 -3.84 11.72 21.09
C PHE A 53 -5.00 10.72 21.17
N ASP A 54 -6.24 11.22 21.14
CA ASP A 54 -7.38 10.33 20.98
C ASP A 54 -7.25 9.57 19.64
N THR A 55 -8.01 8.49 19.46
CA THR A 55 -8.01 7.68 18.23
C THR A 55 -8.37 8.46 16.96
N ASN A 56 -8.80 9.71 17.11
CA ASN A 56 -9.12 10.63 16.02
C ASN A 56 -8.10 11.77 15.89
N PHE A 57 -6.97 11.71 16.58
CA PHE A 57 -5.87 12.67 16.57
C PHE A 57 -6.28 14.11 16.96
N LYS A 58 -7.21 14.30 17.90
CA LYS A 58 -7.77 15.62 18.29
C LYS A 58 -7.32 16.19 19.64
N ASN A 59 -6.85 15.39 20.60
CA ASN A 59 -6.52 15.85 21.96
C ASN A 59 -5.01 15.80 22.24
N GLN A 60 -4.45 16.77 22.97
CA GLN A 60 -3.00 16.90 23.25
C GLN A 60 -2.65 16.92 24.76
N ASN A 61 -3.67 16.88 25.63
CA ASN A 61 -3.51 17.33 27.01
C ASN A 61 -3.14 16.24 28.03
N ASP A 62 -3.17 14.97 27.65
CA ASP A 62 -2.85 13.85 28.56
C ASP A 62 -1.52 13.21 28.16
N LYS A 63 -0.73 12.75 29.14
CA LYS A 63 0.51 12.01 28.88
C LYS A 63 0.21 10.54 28.60
N ALA A 64 0.97 9.93 27.70
CA ALA A 64 0.86 8.50 27.41
C ALA A 64 1.68 7.62 28.38
N PHE A 65 2.74 8.20 28.95
CA PHE A 65 3.65 7.56 29.90
C PHE A 65 3.93 8.49 31.07
N GLU A 66 4.23 7.91 32.24
CA GLU A 66 4.56 8.70 33.43
C GLU A 66 5.90 9.45 33.27
N LYS A 67 6.86 8.81 32.61
CA LYS A 67 8.23 9.28 32.42
C LYS A 67 8.75 8.94 31.02
N GLY A 68 9.79 9.64 30.62
CA GLY A 68 10.51 9.40 29.38
C GLY A 68 11.46 10.55 29.07
N GLU A 69 12.38 10.31 28.15
CA GLU A 69 13.37 11.28 27.71
C GLU A 69 13.11 11.69 26.26
N ILE A 70 13.61 12.87 25.87
CA ILE A 70 13.57 13.33 24.48
C ILE A 70 14.99 13.34 23.96
N GLU A 71 15.24 12.50 22.97
CA GLU A 71 16.49 12.49 22.22
C GLU A 71 16.34 13.38 20.99
N ILE A 72 17.32 14.25 20.76
CA ILE A 72 17.36 15.13 19.58
C ILE A 72 18.58 14.78 18.75
N ILE A 73 18.35 14.44 17.49
CA ILE A 73 19.39 14.04 16.54
C ILE A 73 19.32 14.99 15.35
N ASN A 74 20.46 15.56 14.97
CA ASN A 74 20.57 16.28 13.71
C ASN A 74 20.71 15.26 12.58
N GLU A 75 19.94 15.44 11.53
CA GLU A 75 19.88 14.55 10.37
C GLU A 75 20.09 15.37 9.09
N GLU A 76 20.57 14.73 8.04
CA GLU A 76 20.67 15.35 6.71
C GLU A 76 20.16 14.33 5.69
N GLN A 77 18.84 14.11 5.72
CA GLN A 77 18.19 13.09 4.90
C GLN A 77 17.23 13.73 3.90
N TYR A 78 17.33 13.27 2.66
CA TYR A 78 16.45 13.67 1.56
C TYR A 78 15.60 12.46 1.17
N ILE A 79 14.28 12.61 1.23
CA ILE A 79 13.36 11.50 1.02
C ILE A 79 12.24 11.93 0.09
N SER A 80 11.81 10.99 -0.75
CA SER A 80 10.63 11.08 -1.58
C SER A 80 9.82 9.80 -1.36
N GLU A 81 8.58 9.94 -0.94
CA GLU A 81 7.71 8.79 -0.65
C GLU A 81 6.28 9.08 -1.09
N ILE A 82 5.54 8.02 -1.45
CA ILE A 82 4.11 8.11 -1.67
C ILE A 82 3.37 7.30 -0.61
N ASN A 83 2.41 7.93 0.05
CA ASN A 83 1.56 7.28 1.04
C ASN A 83 0.12 7.26 0.54
N ILE A 84 -0.44 6.06 0.36
CA ILE A 84 -1.83 5.88 -0.04
C ILE A 84 -2.69 5.85 1.23
N LEU A 85 -3.72 6.69 1.30
CA LEU A 85 -4.61 6.74 2.46
C LEU A 85 -5.74 5.70 2.29
N ASP A 86 -5.40 4.43 2.48
CA ASP A 86 -6.27 3.27 2.19
C ASP A 86 -7.03 2.71 3.41
N ASN A 87 -7.03 3.43 4.51
CA ASN A 87 -7.82 3.12 5.68
C ASN A 87 -8.31 4.40 6.38
N GLU A 88 -9.41 4.27 7.11
CA GLU A 88 -10.11 5.39 7.74
C GLU A 88 -9.24 6.12 8.76
N ALA A 89 -8.42 5.40 9.55
CA ALA A 89 -7.52 6.01 10.52
C ALA A 89 -6.48 6.89 9.84
N SER A 90 -5.83 6.41 8.77
CA SER A 90 -4.87 7.20 7.99
C SER A 90 -5.53 8.43 7.36
N LEU A 91 -6.75 8.27 6.83
CA LEU A 91 -7.49 9.38 6.22
C LEU A 91 -7.88 10.45 7.25
N ILE A 92 -8.40 10.04 8.42
CA ILE A 92 -8.75 10.93 9.53
C ILE A 92 -7.52 11.65 10.07
N ALA A 93 -6.42 10.92 10.28
CA ALA A 93 -5.17 11.49 10.78
C ALA A 93 -4.63 12.59 9.87
N ASN A 94 -4.88 12.47 8.56
CA ASN A 94 -4.49 13.44 7.55
C ASN A 94 -5.58 14.49 7.24
N ALA A 95 -6.77 14.43 7.84
CA ALA A 95 -7.92 15.26 7.43
C ALA A 95 -7.64 16.77 7.46
N ASN A 96 -7.00 17.26 8.54
CA ASN A 96 -6.59 18.65 8.66
C ASN A 96 -5.59 19.02 7.56
N PHE A 97 -4.63 18.13 7.30
CA PHE A 97 -3.64 18.31 6.24
C PHE A 97 -4.26 18.27 4.84
N LEU A 98 -5.34 17.54 4.62
CA LEU A 98 -6.08 17.53 3.35
C LEU A 98 -6.96 18.79 3.18
N GLY A 99 -7.15 19.59 4.23
CA GLY A 99 -7.97 20.80 4.21
C GLY A 99 -9.43 20.57 4.58
N PHE A 100 -9.77 19.42 5.18
CA PHE A 100 -11.09 19.15 5.74
C PHE A 100 -11.24 19.84 7.09
N ILE A 101 -11.59 21.13 7.06
CA ILE A 101 -11.92 21.90 8.26
C ILE A 101 -13.43 21.73 8.52
N ASN A 102 -13.80 21.38 9.76
CA ASN A 102 -15.19 21.27 10.26
C ASN A 102 -15.98 19.99 9.93
N GLY A 103 -15.32 18.85 9.74
CA GLY A 103 -15.96 17.54 9.91
C GLY A 103 -17.01 17.14 8.88
N ASN A 104 -17.04 17.80 7.71
CA ASN A 104 -17.88 17.35 6.60
C ASN A 104 -17.22 16.18 5.86
N PHE A 105 -17.13 15.06 6.56
CA PHE A 105 -16.53 13.81 6.08
C PHE A 105 -17.45 13.04 5.14
N SER A 106 -18.65 13.54 4.82
CA SER A 106 -19.58 12.89 3.91
C SER A 106 -18.97 12.63 2.54
N ASN A 107 -18.11 13.54 2.07
CA ASN A 107 -17.46 13.44 0.77
C ASN A 107 -16.22 12.52 0.79
N LEU A 108 -15.69 12.16 1.97
CA LEU A 108 -14.56 11.23 2.08
C LEU A 108 -14.91 9.81 1.63
N LYS A 109 -16.20 9.45 1.57
CA LYS A 109 -16.62 8.11 1.14
C LYS A 109 -16.35 7.86 -0.34
N ASP A 110 -16.48 8.90 -1.16
CA ASP A 110 -16.40 8.76 -2.61
C ASP A 110 -15.03 9.12 -3.17
N ASP A 111 -14.23 9.90 -2.45
CA ASP A 111 -12.89 10.27 -2.86
C ASP A 111 -11.82 9.32 -2.28
N ARG A 112 -10.69 9.24 -2.98
CA ARG A 112 -9.48 8.56 -2.54
C ARG A 112 -8.33 9.55 -2.58
N TYR A 113 -7.36 9.33 -1.72
CA TYR A 113 -6.27 10.26 -1.50
C TYR A 113 -4.93 9.54 -1.41
N ALA A 114 -3.91 10.19 -1.94
CA ALA A 114 -2.52 9.85 -1.72
C ALA A 114 -1.71 11.11 -1.43
N LEU A 115 -0.62 10.94 -0.70
CA LEU A 115 0.33 11.99 -0.38
C LEU A 115 1.68 11.60 -0.98
N LEU A 116 2.04 12.24 -2.09
CA LEU A 116 3.44 12.24 -2.53
C LEU A 116 4.16 13.33 -1.74
N SER A 117 5.11 12.93 -0.91
CA SER A 117 5.87 13.82 -0.05
C SER A 117 7.34 13.81 -0.45
N VAL A 118 7.89 15.00 -0.69
CA VAL A 118 9.30 15.22 -1.00
C VAL A 118 9.85 16.17 0.05
N TYR A 119 10.85 15.73 0.81
CA TYR A 119 11.25 16.47 1.99
C TYR A 119 12.70 16.25 2.38
N HIS A 120 13.18 17.17 3.19
CA HIS A 120 14.47 17.13 3.85
C HIS A 120 14.26 17.15 5.35
N ILE A 121 14.87 16.18 6.03
CA ILE A 121 14.93 16.13 7.48
C ILE A 121 16.27 16.72 7.90
N SER A 122 16.23 17.85 8.61
CA SER A 122 17.41 18.47 9.24
C SER A 122 17.63 17.98 10.67
N LYS A 123 16.55 17.52 11.32
CA LYS A 123 16.56 17.14 12.73
C LYS A 123 15.35 16.29 13.10
N THR A 124 15.55 15.36 14.02
CA THR A 124 14.47 14.60 14.65
C THR A 124 14.48 14.81 16.16
N ALA A 125 13.29 14.82 16.75
CA ALA A 125 13.11 14.74 18.20
C ALA A 125 12.28 13.50 18.50
N THR A 126 12.89 12.51 19.15
CA THR A 126 12.30 11.20 19.46
C THR A 126 12.02 11.10 20.96
N TYR A 127 10.81 10.70 21.32
CA TYR A 127 10.43 10.38 22.68
C TYR A 127 10.81 8.93 22.99
N LEU A 128 11.57 8.74 24.06
CA LEU A 128 11.99 7.45 24.58
C LEU A 128 11.18 7.19 25.87
N PRO A 129 10.04 6.48 25.79
CA PRO A 129 9.18 6.28 26.94
C PRO A 129 9.86 5.40 28.01
N GLU A 130 9.63 5.72 29.28
CA GLU A 130 10.04 4.91 30.42
C GLU A 130 8.81 4.38 31.18
N GLY A 131 8.85 3.10 31.54
CA GLY A 131 7.81 2.47 32.34
C GLY A 131 6.63 1.96 31.49
N LYS A 132 5.49 1.72 32.16
CA LYS A 132 4.29 1.20 31.51
C LYS A 132 3.46 2.34 30.91
N PRO A 133 2.82 2.13 29.76
CA PRO A 133 1.87 3.08 29.22
C PRO A 133 0.68 3.25 30.16
N ILE A 134 0.10 4.44 30.17
CA ILE A 134 -1.13 4.74 30.92
C ILE A 134 -2.29 4.03 30.22
N ASP A 135 -3.11 3.28 30.98
CA ASP A 135 -4.15 2.39 30.46
C ASP A 135 -5.17 3.07 29.52
N SER A 136 -5.34 4.39 29.57
CA SER A 136 -6.26 5.12 28.70
C SER A 136 -5.69 5.52 27.34
N ALA A 137 -4.39 5.32 27.09
CA ALA A 137 -3.72 5.75 25.87
C ALA A 137 -3.76 4.66 24.80
N ASP A 138 -4.24 4.99 23.61
CA ASP A 138 -4.23 4.09 22.45
C ASP A 138 -3.01 4.35 21.54
N VAL A 139 -2.53 5.60 21.49
CA VAL A 139 -1.34 6.03 20.76
C VAL A 139 -0.57 7.07 21.57
N PHE A 140 0.70 7.28 21.22
CA PHE A 140 1.48 8.41 21.70
C PHE A 140 2.31 9.04 20.59
N LEU A 141 2.61 10.34 20.76
CA LEU A 141 3.49 11.07 19.86
C LEU A 141 4.95 10.62 20.10
N LYS A 142 5.46 9.77 19.21
CA LYS A 142 6.79 9.14 19.30
C LYS A 142 7.88 10.05 18.76
N ARG A 143 7.68 10.68 17.60
CA ARG A 143 8.75 11.44 16.95
C ARG A 143 8.22 12.64 16.17
N ILE A 144 8.97 13.73 16.20
CA ILE A 144 8.76 14.90 15.35
C ILE A 144 9.96 15.04 14.41
N TYR A 145 9.68 15.19 13.12
CA TYR A 145 10.67 15.46 12.09
C TYR A 145 10.66 16.94 11.76
N TYR A 146 11.82 17.57 11.77
CA TYR A 146 12.02 18.97 11.45
C TYR A 146 12.77 19.13 10.13
N GLY A 147 12.45 20.18 9.38
CA GLY A 147 13.11 20.52 8.14
C GLY A 147 12.16 21.25 7.21
N TRP A 148 12.11 20.81 5.95
CA TRP A 148 11.16 21.32 4.96
C TRP A 148 10.52 20.17 4.16
N SER A 149 9.30 20.39 3.67
CA SER A 149 8.59 19.42 2.86
C SER A 149 7.68 20.06 1.80
N ILE A 150 7.55 19.35 0.69
CA ILE A 150 6.52 19.53 -0.33
C ILE A 150 5.61 18.31 -0.25
N HIS A 151 4.31 18.54 -0.17
CA HIS A 151 3.33 17.48 -0.27
C HIS A 151 2.41 17.75 -1.45
N TYR A 152 2.32 16.80 -2.36
CA TYR A 152 1.30 16.76 -3.39
C TYR A 152 0.15 15.90 -2.87
N VAL A 153 -0.93 16.57 -2.49
CA VAL A 153 -2.21 15.92 -2.18
C VAL A 153 -2.83 15.49 -3.50
N ILE A 154 -2.75 14.20 -3.79
CA ILE A 154 -3.34 13.58 -4.98
C ILE A 154 -4.73 13.09 -4.59
N SER A 155 -5.75 13.49 -5.36
CA SER A 155 -7.14 13.11 -5.11
C SER A 155 -7.86 12.72 -6.38
N GLY A 156 -8.82 11.81 -6.24
CA GLY A 156 -9.75 11.45 -7.28
C GLY A 156 -10.95 10.72 -6.67
N ASN A 157 -12.06 10.65 -7.39
CA ASN A 157 -13.18 9.83 -6.95
C ASN A 157 -12.81 8.34 -7.07
N LYS A 158 -13.59 7.45 -6.46
CA LYS A 158 -13.35 5.99 -6.45
C LYS A 158 -13.13 5.37 -7.84
N SER A 159 -13.72 5.94 -8.88
CA SER A 159 -13.62 5.42 -10.26
C SER A 159 -12.35 5.90 -10.97
N SER A 160 -11.91 7.14 -10.70
CA SER A 160 -10.70 7.71 -11.29
C SER A 160 -9.45 7.27 -10.52
N PHE A 161 -9.52 7.33 -9.19
CA PHE A 161 -8.53 6.76 -8.28
C PHE A 161 -8.87 5.29 -7.97
N SER A 162 -8.80 4.48 -9.03
CA SER A 162 -9.01 3.04 -9.01
C SER A 162 -7.86 2.30 -8.33
N SER A 163 -8.01 0.98 -8.17
CA SER A 163 -6.92 0.12 -7.69
C SER A 163 -5.73 0.11 -8.66
N GLU A 164 -5.99 0.25 -9.96
CA GLU A 164 -4.95 0.37 -10.98
C GLU A 164 -4.16 1.69 -10.81
N ALA A 165 -4.86 2.80 -10.59
CA ALA A 165 -4.23 4.08 -10.29
C ALA A 165 -3.37 4.00 -9.01
N LYS A 166 -3.89 3.36 -7.95
CA LYS A 166 -3.16 3.10 -6.70
C LYS A 166 -1.85 2.34 -6.97
N MET A 167 -1.90 1.23 -7.68
CA MET A 167 -0.73 0.41 -7.95
C MET A 167 0.28 1.13 -8.85
N LYS A 168 -0.20 1.86 -9.86
CA LYS A 168 0.68 2.67 -10.72
C LYS A 168 1.41 3.73 -9.89
N LEU A 169 0.68 4.45 -9.03
CA LEU A 169 1.26 5.43 -8.11
C LEU A 169 2.29 4.80 -7.15
N LEU A 170 1.99 3.63 -6.57
CA LEU A 170 2.93 2.89 -5.72
C LEU A 170 4.17 2.44 -6.49
N SER A 171 4.05 1.99 -7.74
CA SER A 171 5.21 1.59 -8.55
C SER A 171 6.20 2.74 -8.79
N LEU A 172 5.70 3.98 -8.80
CA LEU A 172 6.51 5.19 -8.96
C LEU A 172 7.24 5.61 -7.68
N SER A 173 6.87 5.06 -6.51
CA SER A 173 7.62 5.33 -5.27
C SER A 173 9.05 4.80 -5.33
N ASN A 174 9.28 3.79 -6.18
CA ASN A 174 10.55 3.08 -6.27
C ASN A 174 11.42 3.58 -7.44
N ILE A 175 10.85 4.35 -8.37
CA ILE A 175 11.48 4.78 -9.61
C ILE A 175 11.14 6.27 -9.78
N LEU A 176 12.09 7.15 -9.44
CA LEU A 176 11.89 8.60 -9.26
C LEU A 176 12.06 9.52 -10.52
N PRO A 177 11.63 9.18 -11.75
CA PRO A 177 11.43 10.21 -12.77
C PRO A 177 10.13 10.99 -12.53
N THR A 178 10.26 12.29 -12.25
CA THR A 178 9.14 13.25 -12.12
C THR A 178 8.14 13.21 -13.29
N ALA A 179 8.58 12.84 -14.50
CA ALA A 179 7.72 12.76 -15.70
C ALA A 179 6.61 11.71 -15.58
N ASP A 180 6.88 10.59 -14.92
CA ASP A 180 5.97 9.44 -14.89
C ASP A 180 4.76 9.67 -13.97
N ILE A 181 4.94 10.50 -12.93
CA ILE A 181 3.85 10.88 -12.02
C ILE A 181 2.85 11.78 -12.74
N SER A 182 3.33 12.78 -13.48
CA SER A 182 2.45 13.70 -14.22
C SER A 182 1.63 12.98 -15.29
N TYR A 183 2.24 12.02 -15.99
CA TYR A 183 1.54 11.15 -16.93
C TYR A 183 0.44 10.34 -16.23
N THR A 184 0.77 9.69 -15.11
CA THR A 184 -0.17 8.89 -14.32
C THR A 184 -1.36 9.71 -13.83
N LEU A 185 -1.13 10.94 -13.33
CA LEU A 185 -2.24 11.80 -12.93
C LEU A 185 -3.17 12.13 -14.11
N GLY A 186 -2.61 12.39 -15.29
CA GLY A 186 -3.38 12.68 -16.50
C GLY A 186 -4.17 11.46 -17.01
N GLU A 187 -3.53 10.30 -17.07
CA GLU A 187 -4.13 9.02 -17.49
C GLU A 187 -5.38 8.69 -16.65
N PHE A 188 -5.25 8.78 -15.33
CA PHE A 188 -6.32 8.43 -14.39
C PHE A 188 -7.21 9.62 -14.00
N LYS A 189 -7.06 10.79 -14.63
CA LYS A 189 -7.83 12.03 -14.33
C LYS A 189 -7.80 12.37 -12.84
N LEU A 190 -6.63 12.23 -12.22
CA LEU A 190 -6.40 12.58 -10.82
C LEU A 190 -6.04 14.07 -10.71
N GLU A 191 -6.49 14.70 -9.64
CA GLU A 191 -6.10 16.05 -9.28
C GLU A 191 -4.89 16.01 -8.34
N SER A 192 -4.03 17.02 -8.40
CA SER A 192 -3.00 17.25 -7.39
C SER A 192 -3.04 18.69 -6.87
N ARG A 193 -2.79 18.85 -5.57
CA ARG A 193 -2.67 20.15 -4.91
C ARG A 193 -1.41 20.16 -4.07
N ILE A 194 -0.62 21.21 -4.21
CA ILE A 194 0.65 21.36 -3.49
C ILE A 194 0.42 22.00 -2.12
N LYS A 195 1.08 21.48 -1.09
CA LYS A 195 1.23 22.08 0.23
C LYS A 195 2.70 22.15 0.60
N LEU A 196 3.13 23.33 1.04
CA LEU A 196 4.51 23.63 1.39
C LEU A 196 4.62 23.78 2.90
N VAL A 197 5.61 23.15 3.51
CA VAL A 197 5.94 23.31 4.93
C VAL A 197 7.41 23.66 5.04
N GLY A 198 7.72 24.78 5.70
CA GLY A 198 9.10 25.26 5.82
C GLY A 198 9.71 25.75 4.52
N LEU A 199 8.91 25.96 3.46
CA LEU A 199 9.33 26.49 2.17
C LEU A 199 8.53 27.74 1.80
N SER A 200 9.18 28.71 1.16
CA SER A 200 8.53 29.79 0.42
C SER A 200 8.70 29.58 -1.08
N ASN A 201 7.67 29.93 -1.86
CA ASN A 201 7.75 29.87 -3.31
C ASN A 201 8.38 31.15 -3.88
N ASN A 202 9.39 30.97 -4.71
CA ASN A 202 10.16 32.07 -5.27
C ASN A 202 9.90 32.26 -6.77
N GLN A 203 9.29 31.27 -7.45
CA GLN A 203 9.15 31.24 -8.92
C GLN A 203 7.91 30.45 -9.38
N LYS A 204 7.74 30.29 -10.71
CA LYS A 204 6.73 29.39 -11.28
C LYS A 204 7.18 27.94 -11.07
N VAL A 205 6.43 27.20 -10.28
CA VAL A 205 6.77 25.82 -9.88
C VAL A 205 6.42 24.86 -11.02
N PRO A 206 7.25 23.85 -11.32
CA PRO A 206 6.82 22.70 -12.12
C PRO A 206 5.61 21.99 -11.47
N THR A 207 4.83 21.26 -12.27
CA THR A 207 3.60 20.62 -11.79
C THR A 207 3.86 19.67 -10.63
N ILE A 208 4.93 18.88 -10.71
CA ILE A 208 5.37 17.92 -9.68
C ILE A 208 6.89 17.95 -9.63
N ILE A 209 7.46 17.77 -8.44
CA ILE A 209 8.88 17.53 -8.19
C ILE A 209 8.93 16.27 -7.36
N SER A 210 9.69 15.26 -7.79
CA SER A 210 9.87 14.01 -7.05
C SER A 210 11.28 13.84 -6.48
N ASP A 211 12.26 14.57 -7.01
CA ASP A 211 13.65 14.58 -6.53
C ASP A 211 13.84 15.73 -5.50
N PRO A 212 14.17 15.41 -4.23
CA PRO A 212 14.44 16.41 -3.21
C PRO A 212 15.55 17.41 -3.58
N HIS A 213 16.54 17.01 -4.40
CA HIS A 213 17.65 17.89 -4.77
C HIS A 213 17.22 18.99 -5.75
N GLU A 214 16.11 18.79 -6.48
CA GLU A 214 15.56 19.81 -7.36
C GLU A 214 14.73 20.86 -6.63
N VAL A 215 14.28 20.59 -5.41
CA VAL A 215 13.41 21.49 -4.63
C VAL A 215 14.06 22.86 -4.45
N ASN A 216 15.34 22.90 -4.11
CA ASN A 216 16.09 24.14 -3.88
C ASN A 216 16.26 25.01 -5.14
N LYS A 217 15.98 24.48 -6.34
CA LYS A 217 15.97 25.28 -7.58
C LYS A 217 14.74 26.21 -7.64
N TYR A 218 13.63 25.81 -7.01
CA TYR A 218 12.33 26.47 -7.13
C TYR A 218 11.84 27.10 -5.82
N PHE A 219 12.31 26.58 -4.68
CA PHE A 219 11.87 26.97 -3.36
C PHE A 219 13.03 27.42 -2.48
N GLN A 220 12.72 28.29 -1.53
CA GLN A 220 13.66 28.69 -0.48
C GLN A 220 13.19 28.13 0.86
N ALA A 221 14.09 27.40 1.51
CA ALA A 221 13.86 26.91 2.85
C ALA A 221 13.81 28.06 3.88
N SER A 222 12.90 27.93 4.84
CA SER A 222 12.81 28.78 6.02
C SER A 222 14.11 28.68 6.82
N GLN A 223 14.60 29.82 7.33
CA GLN A 223 15.73 29.83 8.27
C GLN A 223 15.37 29.18 9.62
N LYS A 224 14.08 29.20 9.98
CA LYS A 224 13.57 28.56 11.19
C LYS A 224 13.10 27.16 10.83
N GLU A 225 13.71 26.16 11.48
CA GLU A 225 13.26 24.78 11.42
C GLU A 225 11.80 24.67 11.88
N VAL A 226 11.00 23.95 11.10
CA VAL A 226 9.60 23.69 11.39
C VAL A 226 9.34 22.19 11.39
N PRO A 227 8.38 21.71 12.20
CA PRO A 227 7.90 20.34 12.07
C PRO A 227 7.33 20.11 10.67
N ILE A 228 7.74 19.02 10.03
CA ILE A 228 7.26 18.58 8.72
C ILE A 228 6.44 17.29 8.82
N PHE A 229 6.80 16.41 9.76
CA PHE A 229 6.04 15.20 10.07
C PHE A 229 5.99 14.94 11.56
N VAL A 230 4.97 14.18 11.95
CA VAL A 230 4.85 13.55 13.26
C VAL A 230 4.63 12.06 13.05
N GLU A 231 5.35 11.25 13.81
CA GLU A 231 5.13 9.82 13.90
C GLU A 231 4.51 9.50 15.26
N TYR A 232 3.39 8.80 15.21
CA TYR A 232 2.71 8.22 16.36
C TYR A 232 3.02 6.73 16.42
N GLU A 233 3.14 6.19 17.61
CA GLU A 233 3.21 4.75 17.82
C GLU A 233 1.98 4.27 18.57
N THR A 234 1.43 3.14 18.13
CA THR A 234 0.27 2.52 18.74
C THR A 234 0.68 1.75 20.00
N ILE A 235 -0.03 1.98 21.10
CA ILE A 235 0.18 1.29 22.37
C ILE A 235 -0.65 0.00 22.42
N LYS A 236 -1.83 0.06 21.80
CA LYS A 236 -2.78 -1.04 21.69
C LYS A 236 -3.22 -1.20 20.25
N PRO A 237 -3.70 -2.39 19.86
CA PRO A 237 -4.17 -2.59 18.50
C PRO A 237 -5.32 -1.63 18.14
N LEU A 238 -5.19 -0.92 17.03
CA LEU A 238 -6.22 -0.02 16.51
C LEU A 238 -6.96 -0.68 15.36
N ASN A 239 -8.25 -0.93 15.56
CA ASN A 239 -9.12 -1.40 14.49
C ASN A 239 -9.60 -0.21 13.66
N THR A 240 -9.48 -0.32 12.35
CA THR A 240 -9.95 0.70 11.41
C THR A 240 -10.57 0.05 10.18
N THR A 241 -11.40 0.82 9.49
CA THR A 241 -12.06 0.37 8.27
C THR A 241 -11.14 0.56 7.08
N ARG A 242 -10.96 -0.49 6.28
CA ARG A 242 -10.28 -0.34 5.00
C ARG A 242 -11.10 0.55 4.05
N ILE A 243 -10.43 1.38 3.28
CA ILE A 243 -11.03 2.15 2.18
C ILE A 243 -10.80 1.37 0.89
N ASP A 244 -11.88 0.83 0.34
CA ASP A 244 -11.81 0.03 -0.89
C ASP A 244 -11.55 0.91 -2.11
N PHE A 245 -10.69 0.45 -3.00
CA PHE A 245 -10.44 1.08 -4.30
C PHE A 245 -11.28 0.35 -5.35
N GLU A 246 -11.98 1.08 -6.21
CA GLU A 246 -12.72 0.42 -7.29
C GLU A 246 -11.73 -0.22 -8.25
N SER A 247 -11.89 -1.50 -8.56
CA SER A 247 -11.15 -2.12 -9.65
C SER A 247 -11.98 -2.04 -10.93
N THR A 248 -11.38 -1.48 -11.97
CA THR A 248 -11.99 -1.31 -13.29
C THR A 248 -11.82 -2.55 -14.16
N LYS A 249 -10.86 -3.45 -13.83
CA LYS A 249 -10.50 -4.60 -14.67
C LYS A 249 -10.82 -5.92 -13.97
N PHE A 250 -10.06 -6.37 -12.97
CA PHE A 250 -10.40 -7.59 -12.20
C PHE A 250 -11.17 -7.29 -10.91
N LYS A 251 -12.30 -7.96 -10.69
CA LYS A 251 -13.06 -7.88 -9.43
C LYS A 251 -12.85 -9.12 -8.58
N GLN A 252 -12.97 -9.02 -7.26
CA GLN A 252 -13.01 -10.22 -6.42
C GLN A 252 -14.15 -11.14 -6.87
N GLY A 253 -13.89 -12.44 -6.91
CA GLY A 253 -14.89 -13.40 -7.36
C GLY A 253 -14.31 -14.66 -7.95
N ASP A 254 -15.20 -15.39 -8.62
CA ASP A 254 -14.88 -16.67 -9.22
C ASP A 254 -14.34 -16.48 -10.64
N TYR A 255 -13.15 -17.01 -10.88
CA TYR A 255 -12.50 -17.05 -12.19
C TYR A 255 -12.24 -18.49 -12.59
N ILE A 256 -12.11 -18.70 -13.90
CA ILE A 256 -11.70 -19.97 -14.48
C ILE A 256 -10.32 -19.77 -15.10
N ILE A 257 -9.34 -20.56 -14.67
CA ILE A 257 -8.08 -20.69 -15.42
C ILE A 257 -8.38 -21.58 -16.62
N LYS A 258 -8.41 -20.99 -17.81
CA LYS A 258 -8.64 -21.71 -19.06
C LYS A 258 -7.45 -22.59 -19.41
N TYR A 259 -6.27 -21.99 -19.41
CA TYR A 259 -5.03 -22.70 -19.64
C TYR A 259 -3.84 -22.06 -18.93
N ILE A 260 -2.78 -22.85 -18.80
CA ILE A 260 -1.45 -22.44 -18.40
C ILE A 260 -0.47 -22.86 -19.50
N LYS A 261 0.34 -21.92 -20.00
CA LYS A 261 1.42 -22.18 -20.95
C LYS A 261 2.74 -21.95 -20.25
N ALA A 262 3.67 -22.89 -20.32
CA ALA A 262 5.01 -22.72 -19.80
C ALA A 262 6.04 -22.84 -20.93
N GLU A 263 7.17 -22.16 -20.76
CA GLU A 263 8.40 -22.35 -21.52
C GLU A 263 9.49 -22.81 -20.55
N ILE A 264 10.08 -23.98 -20.81
CA ILE A 264 11.05 -24.65 -19.94
C ILE A 264 12.44 -24.59 -20.60
N SER A 265 13.48 -24.46 -19.79
CA SER A 265 14.87 -24.59 -20.23
C SER A 265 15.15 -26.01 -20.72
N ASN A 266 16.02 -26.14 -21.72
CA ASN A 266 16.37 -27.47 -22.24
C ASN A 266 17.17 -28.32 -21.23
N LEU A 267 17.85 -27.67 -20.28
CA LEU A 267 18.71 -28.29 -19.28
C LEU A 267 18.35 -27.77 -17.88
N LYS A 268 18.63 -28.57 -16.87
CA LYS A 268 18.50 -28.21 -15.45
C LYS A 268 19.45 -27.05 -15.12
N PRO A 269 18.95 -25.92 -14.59
CA PRO A 269 19.82 -24.79 -14.23
C PRO A 269 20.87 -25.13 -13.18
N SER A 270 20.58 -26.09 -12.28
CA SER A 270 21.45 -26.45 -11.16
C SER A 270 22.75 -27.15 -11.57
N ASN A 271 22.75 -27.89 -12.69
CA ASN A 271 23.88 -28.73 -13.09
C ASN A 271 24.09 -28.86 -14.61
N ASN A 272 23.28 -28.16 -15.41
CA ASN A 272 23.31 -28.18 -16.86
C ASN A 272 23.15 -29.57 -17.50
N LYS A 273 22.48 -30.50 -16.81
CA LYS A 273 22.13 -31.84 -17.32
C LYS A 273 20.72 -31.85 -17.92
N SER A 274 20.44 -32.88 -18.71
CA SER A 274 19.09 -33.17 -19.19
C SER A 274 18.11 -33.41 -18.03
N TRP A 275 16.84 -33.12 -18.31
CA TRP A 275 15.71 -33.37 -17.43
C TRP A 275 15.58 -34.87 -17.14
N ASP A 276 15.50 -35.68 -18.20
CA ASP A 276 15.48 -37.13 -18.10
C ASP A 276 16.84 -37.81 -18.23
N ILE A 277 16.94 -39.01 -17.65
CA ILE A 277 18.14 -39.87 -17.63
C ILE A 277 18.58 -40.28 -19.05
N PHE A 278 17.65 -40.37 -20.00
CA PHE A 278 17.93 -40.76 -21.39
C PHE A 278 18.20 -39.58 -22.34
N GLN A 279 18.51 -38.39 -21.79
CA GLN A 279 18.66 -37.14 -22.56
C GLN A 279 17.39 -36.71 -23.30
N GLU A 280 16.24 -37.19 -22.84
CA GLU A 280 14.93 -36.81 -23.35
C GLU A 280 14.47 -35.44 -22.80
N LEU A 281 13.42 -34.90 -23.41
CA LEU A 281 12.79 -33.67 -22.97
C LEU A 281 11.92 -33.97 -21.75
N PRO A 282 11.73 -33.02 -20.83
CA PRO A 282 10.95 -33.27 -19.62
C PRO A 282 9.53 -33.74 -19.95
N ASP A 283 8.95 -34.48 -19.00
CA ASP A 283 7.55 -34.86 -18.91
C ASP A 283 6.81 -33.93 -17.92
N PRO A 284 6.60 -32.64 -18.25
CA PRO A 284 6.10 -31.68 -17.28
C PRO A 284 4.67 -31.97 -16.82
N PHE A 285 4.45 -31.84 -15.53
CA PHE A 285 3.14 -31.65 -14.91
C PHE A 285 3.19 -30.45 -13.97
N LEU A 286 2.02 -29.89 -13.65
CA LEU A 286 1.94 -28.74 -12.75
C LEU A 286 1.12 -29.02 -11.51
N GLN A 287 1.41 -28.23 -10.48
CA GLN A 287 0.61 -28.11 -9.28
C GLN A 287 0.22 -26.66 -9.08
N ILE A 288 -1.04 -26.42 -8.71
CA ILE A 288 -1.52 -25.08 -8.38
C ILE A 288 -1.69 -25.01 -6.87
N PHE A 289 -1.16 -23.94 -6.29
CA PHE A 289 -1.16 -23.66 -4.87
C PHE A 289 -2.03 -22.42 -4.60
N GLU A 290 -2.95 -22.55 -3.65
CA GLU A 290 -3.66 -21.41 -3.05
C GLU A 290 -3.17 -21.26 -1.62
N ASN A 291 -2.58 -20.10 -1.30
CA ASN A 291 -2.10 -19.79 0.05
C ASN A 291 -1.22 -20.91 0.65
N GLY A 292 -0.31 -21.46 -0.17
CA GLY A 292 0.65 -22.50 0.19
C GLY A 292 0.11 -23.94 0.18
N LYS A 293 -1.17 -24.16 -0.17
CA LYS A 293 -1.76 -25.51 -0.24
C LYS A 293 -1.99 -25.94 -1.68
N ILE A 294 -1.57 -27.15 -2.03
CA ILE A 294 -1.86 -27.74 -3.35
C ILE A 294 -3.38 -27.92 -3.47
N VAL A 295 -3.98 -27.24 -4.44
CA VAL A 295 -5.41 -27.37 -4.76
C VAL A 295 -5.64 -28.17 -6.04
N PHE A 296 -4.65 -28.24 -6.93
CA PHE A 296 -4.75 -28.99 -8.18
C PHE A 296 -3.40 -29.58 -8.59
N THR A 297 -3.46 -30.72 -9.27
CA THR A 297 -2.33 -31.35 -9.95
C THR A 297 -2.82 -31.78 -11.33
N SER A 298 -2.07 -31.42 -12.38
CA SER A 298 -2.40 -31.84 -13.75
C SER A 298 -1.86 -33.24 -14.04
N ASP A 299 -2.38 -33.85 -15.10
CA ASP A 299 -1.67 -34.94 -15.76
C ASP A 299 -0.35 -34.42 -16.37
N LYS A 300 0.60 -35.32 -16.59
CA LYS A 300 1.85 -35.01 -17.28
C LYS A 300 1.65 -34.88 -18.78
N ILE A 301 2.45 -34.02 -19.41
CA ILE A 301 2.54 -33.89 -20.87
C ILE A 301 3.91 -34.40 -21.28
N SER A 302 3.97 -35.49 -22.04
CA SER A 302 5.26 -36.12 -22.30
C SER A 302 6.17 -35.35 -23.25
N ASN A 303 7.47 -35.37 -22.96
CA ASN A 303 8.55 -34.94 -23.84
C ASN A 303 8.36 -33.52 -24.42
N LYS A 304 8.15 -32.50 -23.56
CA LYS A 304 7.72 -31.16 -23.98
C LYS A 304 8.36 -30.02 -23.19
N LEU A 305 9.09 -29.14 -23.89
CA LEU A 305 9.61 -27.87 -23.33
C LEU A 305 8.59 -26.73 -23.29
N ASN A 306 7.55 -26.82 -24.11
CA ASN A 306 6.50 -25.80 -24.21
C ASN A 306 5.12 -26.42 -23.95
N PRO A 307 4.85 -26.93 -22.74
CA PRO A 307 3.57 -27.55 -22.44
C PRO A 307 2.45 -26.50 -22.36
N THR A 308 1.25 -26.91 -22.78
CA THR A 308 0.01 -26.16 -22.57
C THR A 308 -0.96 -27.04 -21.82
N PHE A 309 -1.30 -26.62 -20.61
CA PHE A 309 -2.22 -27.33 -19.72
C PHE A 309 -3.60 -26.69 -19.82
N ASN A 310 -4.58 -27.43 -20.35
CA ASN A 310 -5.99 -27.01 -20.36
C ASN A 310 -6.66 -27.55 -19.10
N ILE A 311 -7.03 -26.66 -18.18
CA ILE A 311 -7.39 -27.05 -16.81
C ILE A 311 -8.86 -26.75 -16.51
N GLU A 312 -9.42 -25.69 -17.11
CA GLU A 312 -10.79 -25.21 -16.90
C GLU A 312 -11.26 -25.24 -15.44
N ARG A 313 -10.37 -24.90 -14.51
CA ARG A 313 -10.66 -24.99 -13.07
C ARG A 313 -11.03 -23.64 -12.49
N LYS A 314 -11.99 -23.69 -11.57
CA LYS A 314 -12.50 -22.54 -10.84
C LYS A 314 -11.57 -22.18 -9.68
N TYR A 315 -11.28 -20.89 -9.55
CA TYR A 315 -10.52 -20.26 -8.47
C TYR A 315 -11.30 -19.06 -7.96
N SER A 316 -11.42 -18.94 -6.63
CA SER A 316 -12.05 -17.77 -6.01
C SER A 316 -10.95 -16.81 -5.60
N LEU A 317 -10.75 -15.75 -6.39
CA LEU A 317 -9.70 -14.75 -6.16
C LEU A 317 -10.24 -13.61 -5.30
N LYS A 318 -9.55 -13.34 -4.19
CA LYS A 318 -9.80 -12.26 -3.25
C LYS A 318 -8.53 -11.45 -3.03
N GLU A 319 -8.71 -10.26 -2.48
CA GLU A 319 -7.58 -9.41 -2.14
C GLU A 319 -6.68 -10.06 -1.08
N GLY A 320 -5.37 -9.92 -1.27
CA GLY A 320 -4.36 -10.62 -0.47
C GLY A 320 -4.07 -12.07 -0.89
N ASP A 321 -4.85 -12.66 -1.81
CA ASP A 321 -4.57 -14.01 -2.29
C ASP A 321 -3.29 -14.06 -3.15
N LEU A 322 -2.58 -15.18 -3.03
CA LEU A 322 -1.45 -15.56 -3.86
C LEU A 322 -1.82 -16.80 -4.68
N LEU A 323 -1.77 -16.67 -6.00
CA LEU A 323 -1.86 -17.80 -6.92
C LEU A 323 -0.44 -18.22 -7.32
N GLN A 324 -0.06 -19.44 -6.96
CA GLN A 324 1.26 -19.99 -7.29
C GLN A 324 1.10 -21.27 -8.12
N ILE A 325 2.00 -21.44 -9.10
CA ILE A 325 2.05 -22.58 -10.01
C ILE A 325 3.44 -23.18 -9.92
N GLY A 326 3.54 -24.40 -9.40
CA GLY A 326 4.75 -25.20 -9.41
C GLY A 326 4.77 -26.12 -10.63
N LEU A 327 5.91 -26.24 -11.28
CA LEU A 327 6.15 -27.09 -12.43
C LEU A 327 7.21 -28.14 -12.08
N TYR A 328 6.93 -29.37 -12.46
CA TYR A 328 7.72 -30.54 -12.08
C TYR A 328 7.88 -31.45 -13.29
N ASP A 329 9.00 -32.16 -13.35
CA ASP A 329 9.28 -33.18 -14.32
C ASP A 329 8.90 -34.56 -13.76
N HIS A 330 8.08 -35.31 -14.48
CA HIS A 330 7.56 -36.57 -13.97
C HIS A 330 8.54 -37.73 -14.17
N ASP A 331 9.31 -38.03 -13.13
CA ASP A 331 10.17 -39.21 -13.04
C ASP A 331 9.53 -40.41 -12.32
N MET A 332 10.05 -41.62 -12.57
CA MET A 332 9.57 -42.86 -11.93
C MET A 332 9.85 -42.95 -10.42
N GLN A 333 10.84 -42.22 -9.91
CA GLN A 333 11.25 -42.32 -8.49
C GLN A 333 10.90 -41.07 -7.70
N ASN A 334 11.34 -39.89 -8.16
CA ASN A 334 11.06 -38.61 -7.53
C ASN A 334 10.91 -37.58 -8.64
N HIS A 335 9.80 -36.85 -8.64
CA HIS A 335 9.59 -35.79 -9.61
C HIS A 335 10.59 -34.66 -9.39
N ASP A 336 11.29 -34.29 -10.46
CA ASP A 336 12.28 -33.23 -10.39
C ASP A 336 11.62 -31.86 -10.44
N TYR A 337 12.02 -30.98 -9.53
CA TYR A 337 11.47 -29.63 -9.50
C TYR A 337 12.03 -28.79 -10.64
N ILE A 338 11.14 -28.30 -11.52
CA ILE A 338 11.54 -27.41 -12.62
C ILE A 338 11.57 -25.97 -12.09
N GLY A 339 10.53 -25.55 -11.36
CA GLY A 339 10.40 -24.18 -10.87
C GLY A 339 8.99 -23.84 -10.43
N ASP A 340 8.80 -22.60 -10.00
CA ASP A 340 7.50 -22.03 -9.73
C ASP A 340 7.40 -20.60 -10.23
N ALA A 341 6.15 -20.19 -10.43
CA ALA A 341 5.79 -18.81 -10.67
C ALA A 341 4.55 -18.43 -9.88
N TRP A 342 4.37 -17.14 -9.68
CA TRP A 342 3.26 -16.63 -8.88
C TRP A 342 2.74 -15.30 -9.39
N ILE A 343 1.53 -14.98 -8.95
CA ILE A 343 0.95 -13.65 -9.06
C ILE A 343 0.05 -13.38 -7.86
N THR A 344 0.14 -12.17 -7.34
CA THR A 344 -0.72 -11.67 -6.27
C THR A 344 -2.01 -11.10 -6.85
N TYR A 345 -3.06 -11.01 -6.04
CA TYR A 345 -4.27 -10.30 -6.43
C TYR A 345 -3.99 -8.84 -6.86
N ASP A 346 -3.08 -8.15 -6.17
CA ASP A 346 -2.74 -6.74 -6.44
C ASP A 346 -2.00 -6.53 -7.77
N GLU A 347 -1.35 -7.57 -8.27
CA GLU A 347 -0.79 -7.58 -9.63
C GLU A 347 -1.87 -7.94 -10.66
N LEU A 348 -2.72 -8.94 -10.37
CA LEU A 348 -3.80 -9.37 -11.27
C LEU A 348 -4.73 -8.22 -11.67
N ILE A 349 -5.06 -7.33 -10.75
CA ILE A 349 -5.94 -6.17 -11.02
C ILE A 349 -5.40 -5.18 -12.05
N GLN A 350 -4.11 -5.24 -12.36
CA GLN A 350 -3.48 -4.40 -13.39
C GLN A 350 -3.65 -5.00 -14.79
N HIS A 351 -3.96 -6.30 -14.88
CA HIS A 351 -4.13 -6.99 -16.15
C HIS A 351 -5.54 -6.85 -16.70
N GLU A 352 -5.66 -6.95 -18.02
CA GLU A 352 -6.98 -7.07 -18.64
C GLU A 352 -7.52 -8.49 -18.47
N ILE A 353 -8.79 -8.57 -18.06
CA ILE A 353 -9.53 -9.83 -18.04
C ILE A 353 -9.50 -10.47 -19.43
N ASN A 354 -9.47 -11.81 -19.49
CA ASN A 354 -9.47 -12.61 -20.73
C ASN A 354 -8.23 -12.44 -21.62
N LYS A 355 -7.20 -11.69 -21.21
CA LYS A 355 -5.88 -11.70 -21.86
C LYS A 355 -4.94 -12.72 -21.20
N GLU A 356 -3.85 -13.02 -21.90
CA GLU A 356 -2.75 -13.80 -21.31
C GLU A 356 -1.99 -12.91 -20.31
N ILE A 357 -1.73 -13.47 -19.14
CA ILE A 357 -1.05 -12.83 -18.02
C ILE A 357 0.24 -13.60 -17.79
N GLU A 358 1.37 -12.91 -17.88
CA GLU A 358 2.68 -13.45 -17.54
C GLU A 358 2.88 -13.40 -16.02
N LEU A 359 3.41 -14.47 -15.44
CA LEU A 359 3.61 -14.58 -14.00
C LEU A 359 5.06 -14.28 -13.61
N ASN A 360 5.27 -13.91 -12.35
CA ASN A 360 6.60 -13.75 -11.78
C ASN A 360 7.25 -15.12 -11.61
N VAL A 361 8.37 -15.36 -12.29
CA VAL A 361 9.11 -16.64 -12.25
C VAL A 361 10.23 -16.56 -11.21
N ARG A 362 10.46 -17.64 -10.45
CA ARG A 362 11.58 -17.71 -9.50
C ARG A 362 12.94 -17.66 -10.22
N ASP A 363 13.85 -16.82 -9.72
CA ASP A 363 15.25 -16.79 -10.14
C ASP A 363 15.94 -18.15 -9.98
N GLY A 364 16.74 -18.51 -10.98
CA GLY A 364 17.47 -19.79 -11.00
C GLY A 364 16.60 -21.02 -11.26
N SER A 365 15.31 -20.84 -11.56
CA SER A 365 14.43 -21.94 -11.98
C SER A 365 14.65 -22.34 -13.44
N GLY A 366 14.16 -23.53 -13.80
CA GLY A 366 14.13 -24.03 -15.18
C GLY A 366 12.98 -23.46 -16.00
N ILE A 367 12.14 -22.59 -15.44
CA ILE A 367 11.06 -21.91 -16.14
C ILE A 367 11.64 -20.63 -16.77
N LYS A 368 11.43 -20.44 -18.06
CA LYS A 368 11.77 -19.19 -18.76
C LYS A 368 10.60 -18.20 -18.78
N ASN A 369 9.39 -18.71 -18.97
CA ASN A 369 8.17 -17.92 -18.98
C ASN A 369 7.00 -18.83 -18.61
N ILE A 370 5.99 -18.28 -17.97
CA ILE A 370 4.71 -18.95 -17.77
C ILE A 370 3.57 -17.94 -17.83
N LYS A 371 2.55 -18.30 -18.61
CA LYS A 371 1.38 -17.46 -18.89
C LYS A 371 0.11 -18.17 -18.53
N ILE A 372 -0.84 -17.43 -17.97
CA ILE A 372 -2.18 -17.93 -17.66
C ILE A 372 -3.24 -17.13 -18.40
N ARG A 373 -4.39 -17.75 -18.64
CA ARG A 373 -5.60 -17.05 -19.08
C ARG A 373 -6.72 -17.25 -18.08
N LEU A 374 -7.14 -16.16 -17.45
CA LEU A 374 -8.26 -16.10 -16.52
C LEU A 374 -9.49 -15.52 -17.22
N THR A 375 -10.63 -16.20 -17.06
CA THR A 375 -11.95 -15.70 -17.49
C THR A 375 -12.87 -15.60 -16.28
N PRO A 376 -13.70 -14.56 -16.12
CA PRO A 376 -14.69 -14.52 -15.07
C PRO A 376 -15.63 -15.71 -15.23
N LYS A 377 -16.04 -16.31 -14.12
CA LYS A 377 -17.16 -17.23 -14.16
C LYS A 377 -18.42 -16.37 -14.34
N ASP A 378 -19.07 -16.47 -15.49
CA ASP A 378 -20.39 -15.86 -15.68
C ASP A 378 -21.30 -16.31 -14.53
N LYS A 379 -21.97 -15.33 -13.89
CA LYS A 379 -22.85 -15.59 -12.74
C LYS A 379 -24.10 -16.34 -13.14
#